data_AF-A0A534C9T8-F1
#
_entry.id   AF-A0A534C9T8-F1
#
_cell.length_a   1.000
_cell.length_b   1.000
_cell.length_c   1.000
_cell.angle_alpha   90.00
_cell.angle_beta   90.00
_cell.angle_gamma   90.00
#
_symmetry.space_group_name_H-M   'P 1'
#
loop_
_entity.id
_entity.type
_entity.pdbx_description
1 polymer ?
#
loop_
_entity_poly.entity_id
_entity_poly.type
_entity_poly.pdbx_seq_one_letter_code
_entity_poly.pdbx_strand_id
1 'polypeptide(L)'
;MESFMERSHSSPVAAAEGPGQNELTLRQIVDGISALLAVLTPDGMVEIVNRPILDYFGKTLEELQKWASTDAVHPDDLPAVIAVWSRSLESGQ
;
A
#
# COMPACT_ATOMS: atom_id res chain seq x y z
N MET A 1 26.23 8.65 57.61
CA MET A 1 26.92 9.46 56.57
C MET A 1 27.93 8.54 55.90
N GLU A 2 27.54 7.46 55.22
CA GLU A 2 26.79 7.43 53.95
C GLU A 2 27.28 8.49 52.96
N SER A 3 28.07 8.06 51.97
CA SER A 3 28.17 8.53 50.58
C SER A 3 29.62 8.40 50.12
N PHE A 4 29.98 7.74 49.01
CA PHE A 4 29.28 6.86 48.09
C PHE A 4 30.41 6.23 47.27
N MET A 5 30.41 4.90 47.23
CA MET A 5 31.38 4.07 46.52
C MET A 5 31.25 4.32 45.02
N GLU A 6 32.29 4.92 44.45
CA GLU A 6 32.35 5.24 43.04
C GLU A 6 32.41 3.95 42.20
N ARG A 7 31.42 3.81 41.31
CA ARG A 7 31.36 2.96 40.13
C ARG A 7 31.40 1.44 40.37
N SER A 8 30.22 0.89 40.59
CA SER A 8 29.88 -0.48 40.20
C SER A 8 28.72 -0.49 39.20
N HIS A 9 28.66 -1.58 38.43
CA HIS A 9 27.68 -1.96 37.40
C HIS A 9 28.01 -1.50 35.97
N SER A 10 28.74 -2.33 35.23
CA SER A 10 28.18 -3.46 34.47
C SER A 10 27.30 -2.97 33.33
N SER A 11 27.86 -2.97 32.12
CA SER A 11 27.09 -2.84 30.90
C SER A 11 26.03 -3.96 30.83
N PRO A 12 24.87 -3.67 30.24
CA PRO A 12 24.44 -4.55 29.18
C PRO A 12 24.17 -3.79 27.88
N VAL A 13 24.64 -4.41 26.82
CA VAL A 13 24.21 -4.25 25.44
C VAL A 13 22.70 -4.54 25.33
N ALA A 14 21.96 -3.67 24.64
CA ALA A 14 20.64 -3.87 23.97
C ALA A 14 19.93 -2.50 23.89
N ALA A 15 19.40 -2.01 22.77
CA ALA A 15 19.06 -2.62 21.50
C ALA A 15 19.13 -1.54 20.41
N ALA A 16 20.18 -1.59 19.60
CA ALA A 16 20.19 -1.11 18.23
C ALA A 16 20.58 -2.38 17.45
N GLU A 17 19.86 -2.90 16.47
CA GLU A 17 19.01 -2.29 15.46
C GLU A 17 17.97 -3.35 15.05
N GLY A 18 16.71 -2.95 14.86
CA GLY A 18 15.73 -3.76 14.11
C GLY A 18 16.14 -3.88 12.63
N PRO A 19 15.50 -4.74 11.82
CA PRO A 19 15.94 -5.09 10.47
C PRO A 19 16.35 -3.84 9.67
N GLY A 20 17.53 -3.97 9.07
CA GLY A 20 18.37 -2.87 8.63
C GLY A 20 17.74 -1.96 7.59
N GLN A 21 18.33 -0.76 7.57
CA GLN A 21 18.24 0.26 6.56
C GLN A 21 18.34 -0.34 5.14
N ASN A 22 17.20 -0.70 4.52
CA ASN A 22 16.96 -0.90 3.08
C ASN A 22 15.63 -1.60 2.74
N GLU A 23 14.69 -1.74 3.68
CA GLU A 23 13.36 -2.25 3.31
C GLU A 23 12.49 -1.12 2.77
N LEU A 24 12.19 -1.17 1.46
CA LEU A 24 11.24 -0.25 0.86
C LEU A 24 9.84 -0.60 1.35
N THR A 25 9.12 0.39 1.87
CA THR A 25 7.70 0.24 2.17
C THR A 25 6.91 -0.01 0.88
N LEU A 26 5.78 -0.74 0.97
CA LEU A 26 4.88 -0.95 -0.17
C LEU A 26 4.52 0.37 -0.87
N ARG A 27 4.31 1.44 -0.10
CA ARG A 27 4.06 2.79 -0.62
C ARG A 27 5.21 3.30 -1.49
N GLN A 28 6.45 3.18 -1.03
CA GLN A 28 7.63 3.59 -1.79
C GLN A 28 7.81 2.79 -3.08
N ILE A 29 7.51 1.49 -3.05
CA ILE A 29 7.56 0.63 -4.24
C ILE A 29 6.52 1.09 -5.27
N VAL A 30 5.26 1.25 -4.83
CA VAL A 30 4.14 1.66 -5.68
C VAL A 30 4.38 3.04 -6.30
N ASP A 31 4.84 4.01 -5.51
CA ASP A 31 5.11 5.37 -5.98
C ASP A 31 6.34 5.45 -6.90
N GLY A 32 7.27 4.49 -6.82
CA GLY A 32 8.44 4.40 -7.70
C GLY A 32 8.13 3.86 -9.11
N ILE A 33 6.95 3.28 -9.32
CA ILE A 33 6.54 2.69 -10.61
C ILE A 33 5.86 3.77 -11.47
N SER A 34 6.34 3.95 -12.70
CA SER A 34 5.77 4.93 -13.64
C SER A 34 4.52 4.45 -14.39
N ALA A 35 4.17 3.16 -14.30
CA ALA A 35 2.95 2.61 -14.90
C ALA A 35 1.71 2.96 -14.06
N LEU A 36 0.51 2.87 -14.63
CA LEU A 36 -0.73 3.02 -13.86
C LEU A 36 -0.89 1.81 -12.94
N LEU A 37 -0.90 2.02 -11.62
CA LEU A 37 -0.92 0.92 -10.67
C LEU A 37 -1.91 1.16 -9.53
N ALA A 38 -2.71 0.14 -9.27
CA ALA A 38 -3.56 0.02 -8.10
C ALA A 38 -3.25 -1.31 -7.39
N VAL A 39 -3.14 -1.26 -6.08
CA VAL A 39 -3.08 -2.42 -5.19
C VAL A 39 -4.44 -2.58 -4.56
N LEU A 40 -4.89 -3.82 -4.49
CA LEU A 40 -6.22 -4.15 -4.04
C LEU A 40 -6.20 -5.11 -2.86
N THR A 41 -7.21 -4.99 -2.03
CA THR A 41 -7.50 -5.93 -0.97
C THR A 41 -8.04 -7.26 -1.55
N PRO A 42 -8.04 -8.35 -0.76
CA PRO A 42 -8.60 -9.63 -1.21
C PRO A 42 -10.09 -9.58 -1.57
N ASP A 43 -10.85 -8.63 -1.00
CA ASP A 43 -12.24 -8.35 -1.34
C ASP A 43 -12.40 -7.47 -2.61
N GLY A 44 -11.28 -7.09 -3.25
CA GLY A 44 -11.26 -6.37 -4.51
C GLY A 44 -11.43 -4.87 -4.40
N MET A 45 -11.25 -4.31 -3.22
CA MET A 45 -11.30 -2.86 -2.99
C MET A 45 -9.92 -2.26 -3.24
N VAL A 46 -9.89 -1.06 -3.83
CA VAL A 46 -8.64 -0.34 -4.10
C VAL A 46 -8.06 0.17 -2.79
N GLU A 47 -6.91 -0.35 -2.38
CA GLU A 47 -6.22 0.02 -1.14
C GLU A 47 -5.18 1.12 -1.36
N ILE A 48 -4.37 0.97 -2.42
CA ILE A 48 -3.26 1.88 -2.72
C ILE A 48 -3.25 2.18 -4.22
N VAL A 49 -2.98 3.43 -4.56
CA VAL A 49 -2.77 3.86 -5.95
C VAL A 49 -1.53 4.76 -6.01
N ASN A 50 -0.83 4.70 -7.14
CA ASN A 50 0.31 5.57 -7.39
C ASN A 50 -0.11 6.91 -8.04
N ARG A 51 0.85 7.83 -8.19
CA ARG A 51 0.59 9.14 -8.78
C ARG A 51 0.15 9.06 -10.27
N PRO A 52 0.78 8.26 -11.14
CA PRO A 52 0.37 8.12 -12.54
C PRO A 52 -1.11 7.78 -12.75
N ILE A 53 -1.68 6.85 -11.97
CA ILE A 53 -3.09 6.47 -12.15
C ILE A 53 -4.05 7.58 -11.74
N LEU A 54 -3.74 8.34 -10.68
CA LEU A 54 -4.54 9.50 -10.27
C LEU A 54 -4.52 10.59 -11.34
N ASP A 55 -3.34 10.88 -11.89
CA ASP A 55 -3.18 11.91 -12.93
C ASP A 55 -3.83 11.49 -14.26
N TYR A 56 -3.74 10.20 -14.63
CA TYR A 56 -4.36 9.66 -15.85
C TYR A 56 -5.88 9.74 -15.81
N PHE A 57 -6.51 9.29 -14.71
CA PHE A 57 -7.96 9.36 -14.58
C PHE A 57 -8.47 10.74 -14.17
N GLY A 58 -7.58 11.62 -13.69
CA GLY A 58 -7.95 12.92 -13.13
C GLY A 58 -8.82 12.79 -11.88
N LYS A 59 -8.61 11.74 -11.08
CA LYS A 59 -9.46 11.37 -9.93
C LYS A 59 -8.62 11.19 -8.67
N THR A 60 -9.29 11.29 -7.53
CA THR A 60 -8.74 10.96 -6.22
C THR A 60 -8.81 9.46 -5.93
N LEU A 61 -8.06 8.99 -4.93
CA LEU A 61 -8.15 7.60 -4.46
C LEU A 61 -9.56 7.24 -3.99
N GLU A 62 -10.27 8.15 -3.32
CA GLU A 62 -11.64 7.92 -2.85
C GLU A 62 -12.63 7.72 -4.00
N GLU A 63 -12.42 8.41 -5.12
CA GLU A 63 -13.22 8.21 -6.32
C GLU A 63 -12.86 6.90 -7.03
N LEU A 64 -11.57 6.55 -7.11
CA LEU A 64 -11.12 5.28 -7.70
C LEU A 64 -11.51 4.05 -6.88
N GLN A 65 -11.70 4.18 -5.56
CA GLN A 65 -12.33 3.11 -4.76
C GLN A 65 -13.75 2.80 -5.22
N LYS A 66 -14.43 3.76 -5.84
CA LYS A 66 -15.78 3.63 -6.40
C LYS A 66 -15.73 3.47 -7.92
N TRP A 67 -14.64 2.95 -8.49
CA TRP A 67 -14.38 2.93 -9.94
C TRP A 67 -15.55 2.37 -10.76
N ALA A 68 -16.25 1.34 -10.25
CA ALA A 68 -17.40 0.71 -10.90
C ALA A 68 -18.62 1.64 -11.02
N SER A 69 -18.61 2.80 -10.35
CA SER A 69 -19.62 3.85 -10.43
C SER A 69 -19.08 5.15 -11.03
N THR A 70 -17.84 5.14 -11.52
CA THR A 70 -17.21 6.26 -12.23
C THR A 70 -17.21 6.03 -13.73
N ASP A 71 -16.73 7.02 -14.48
CA ASP A 71 -16.43 6.98 -15.91
C ASP A 71 -15.06 6.37 -16.24
N ALA A 72 -14.41 5.68 -15.29
CA ALA A 72 -13.14 4.99 -15.52
C ALA A 72 -13.25 3.85 -16.55
N VAL A 73 -14.45 3.27 -16.70
CA VAL A 73 -14.77 2.23 -17.70
C VAL A 73 -15.96 2.70 -18.51
N HIS A 74 -15.93 2.48 -19.83
CA HIS A 74 -17.06 2.80 -20.69
C HIS A 74 -18.33 2.05 -20.24
N PRO A 75 -19.51 2.69 -20.20
CA PRO A 75 -20.73 2.07 -19.65
C PRO A 75 -21.13 0.77 -20.36
N ASP A 76 -20.86 0.65 -21.66
CA ASP A 76 -21.16 -0.57 -22.43
C ASP A 76 -20.26 -1.75 -22.03
N ASP A 77 -19.05 -1.47 -21.57
CA ASP A 77 -18.07 -2.48 -21.18
C ASP A 77 -18.12 -2.80 -19.67
N LEU A 78 -18.69 -1.90 -18.88
CA LEU A 78 -18.74 -2.00 -17.42
C LEU A 78 -19.32 -3.33 -16.92
N PRO A 79 -20.44 -3.87 -17.45
CA PRO A 79 -20.96 -5.16 -17.00
C PRO A 79 -19.98 -6.31 -17.25
N ALA A 80 -19.30 -6.30 -18.40
CA ALA A 80 -18.33 -7.34 -18.76
C ALA A 80 -17.07 -7.25 -17.90
N VAL A 81 -16.58 -6.04 -17.64
CA VAL A 81 -15.42 -5.80 -16.77
C VAL A 81 -15.71 -6.25 -15.34
N ILE A 82 -16.87 -5.90 -14.77
CA ILE A 82 -17.27 -6.34 -13.43
C ILE A 82 -17.33 -7.88 -13.35
N ALA A 83 -17.91 -8.54 -14.36
CA ALA A 83 -18.03 -9.99 -14.37
C ALA A 83 -16.65 -10.68 -14.39
N VAL A 84 -15.73 -10.21 -15.23
CA VAL A 84 -14.35 -10.73 -15.29
C VAL A 84 -13.64 -10.45 -13.97
N TRP A 85 -13.76 -9.23 -13.46
CA TRP A 85 -13.15 -8.79 -12.22
C TRP A 85 -13.57 -9.65 -11.02
N SER A 86 -14.88 -9.84 -10.80
CA SER A 86 -15.40 -10.68 -9.72
C SER A 86 -14.88 -12.11 -9.82
N ARG A 87 -14.84 -12.68 -11.02
CA ARG A 87 -14.27 -14.02 -11.24
C ARG A 87 -12.78 -14.07 -10.90
N SER A 88 -12.01 -13.05 -11.25
CA SER A 88 -10.58 -12.96 -10.92
C SER A 88 -10.35 -12.88 -9.41
N LEU A 89 -11.21 -12.18 -8.66
CA LEU A 89 -11.14 -12.15 -7.20
C LEU A 89 -11.45 -13.50 -6.57
N GLU A 90 -12.47 -14.20 -7.06
CA GLU A 90 -12.89 -15.50 -6.54
C GLU A 90 -11.88 -16.61 -6.86
N SER A 91 -11.25 -16.55 -8.03
CA SER A 91 -10.38 -17.62 -8.54
C SER A 91 -8.88 -17.32 -8.49
N GLY A 92 -8.50 -16.06 -8.28
CA GLY A 92 -7.11 -15.59 -8.30
C GLY A 92 -6.44 -15.61 -9.68
N GLN A 93 -7.21 -15.58 -10.78
CA GLN A 93 -6.74 -15.68 -12.17
C GLN A 93 -7.04 -14.44 -13.00
#